data_AF-A0A843RSH8-F1
#
_entry.id   AF-A0A843RSH8-F1
#
_cell.length_a   1.000
_cell.length_b   1.000
_cell.length_c   1.000
_cell.angle_alpha   90.00
_cell.angle_beta   90.00
_cell.angle_gamma   90.00
#
_symmetry.space_group_name_H-M   'P 1'
#
loop_
_entity.id
_entity.type
_entity.pdbx_description
1 polymer ?
#
loop_
_entity_poly.entity_id
_entity_poly.type
_entity_poly.pdbx_seq_one_letter_code
_entity_poly.pdbx_strand_id
1 'polypeptide(L)'
;MTHHARKTATVLGVLATVALFSACSRAAEPKEAGDQAALERVELERVCMVNDTAFERDQIPVKVNNTTYYGCCQMCEERLKTDQAVRLAVDPVTGDWVDKAGAVVAARPDQSVLYFSSEETLERYRKGERHDGGE
;
A
#
# COMPACT_ATOMS: atom_id res chain seq x y z
N MET A 1 25.33 -77.19 2.62
CA MET A 1 24.69 -78.18 3.52
C MET A 1 24.12 -77.43 4.71
N THR A 2 22.79 -77.48 4.86
CA THR A 2 21.96 -77.37 6.10
C THR A 2 22.35 -76.32 7.16
N HIS A 3 21.52 -75.32 7.47
CA HIS A 3 20.40 -75.36 8.44
C HIS A 3 19.92 -73.89 8.61
N HIS A 4 18.72 -73.46 9.00
CA HIS A 4 17.52 -74.05 9.60
C HIS A 4 16.40 -72.98 9.37
N ALA A 5 15.24 -73.38 8.87
CA ALA A 5 13.98 -73.52 9.63
C ALA A 5 13.39 -72.20 10.19
N ARG A 6 12.28 -71.69 9.62
CA ARG A 6 10.86 -72.02 9.90
C ARG A 6 10.31 -71.23 11.09
N LYS A 7 9.35 -70.33 10.85
CA LYS A 7 7.93 -70.46 11.28
C LYS A 7 7.20 -69.11 11.35
N THR A 8 6.03 -69.14 10.75
CA THR A 8 4.92 -68.18 10.69
C THR A 8 4.16 -68.04 12.01
N ALA A 9 3.56 -66.85 12.27
CA ALA A 9 2.26 -66.61 12.96
C ALA A 9 2.13 -65.08 13.18
N THR A 10 1.35 -64.32 12.41
CA THR A 10 -0.10 -64.02 12.55
C THR A 10 -0.54 -63.61 13.95
N VAL A 11 -0.81 -62.32 14.17
CA VAL A 11 -1.88 -61.73 15.03
C VAL A 11 -2.05 -60.27 14.55
N LEU A 12 -3.04 -59.91 13.73
CA LEU A 12 -4.42 -59.49 14.06
C LEU A 12 -4.55 -58.33 15.07
N GLY A 13 -4.76 -57.12 14.54
CA GLY A 13 -5.79 -56.22 15.07
C GLY A 13 -5.35 -54.94 15.80
N VAL A 14 -6.21 -53.95 15.60
CA VAL A 14 -6.54 -52.80 16.44
C VAL A 14 -5.65 -51.55 16.27
N LEU A 15 -6.19 -50.49 15.64
CA LEU A 15 -6.86 -49.36 16.31
C LEU A 15 -7.16 -48.27 15.27
N ALA A 16 -8.45 -47.98 15.09
CA ALA A 16 -8.91 -46.80 14.40
C ALA A 16 -8.55 -45.56 15.23
N THR A 17 -7.81 -44.61 14.66
CA THR A 17 -7.62 -43.27 15.23
C THR A 17 -7.99 -42.20 14.21
N VAL A 18 -9.23 -41.74 14.36
CA VAL A 18 -9.72 -40.36 14.28
C VAL A 18 -8.80 -39.36 13.57
N ALA A 19 -9.25 -38.85 12.42
CA ALA A 19 -8.88 -37.52 11.93
C ALA A 19 -10.17 -36.75 11.65
N LEU A 20 -10.67 -36.02 12.66
CA LEU A 20 -11.66 -34.98 12.47
C LEU A 20 -11.03 -33.92 11.57
N PHE A 21 -11.63 -33.71 10.40
CA PHE A 21 -11.34 -32.58 9.55
C PHE A 21 -11.74 -31.30 10.30
N SER A 22 -10.77 -30.71 11.00
CA SER A 22 -10.87 -29.36 11.55
C SER A 22 -11.23 -28.42 10.41
N ALA A 23 -12.44 -27.86 10.48
CA ALA A 23 -12.79 -26.68 9.74
C ALA A 23 -11.74 -25.60 10.09
N CYS A 24 -10.88 -25.27 9.13
CA CYS A 24 -10.08 -24.06 9.20
C CYS A 24 -11.04 -22.88 9.23
N SER A 25 -11.32 -22.39 10.43
CA SER A 25 -11.91 -21.08 10.66
C SER A 25 -11.12 -20.06 9.85
N ARG A 26 -11.77 -19.44 8.86
CA ARG A 26 -11.22 -18.26 8.19
C ARG A 26 -11.19 -17.14 9.24
N ALA A 27 -10.02 -16.94 9.84
CA ALA A 27 -9.75 -15.73 10.60
C ALA A 27 -9.94 -14.57 9.63
N ALA A 28 -10.95 -13.73 9.90
CA ALA A 28 -11.06 -12.45 9.26
C ALA A 28 -9.84 -11.63 9.70
N GLU A 29 -8.92 -11.42 8.78
CA GLU A 29 -7.73 -10.60 8.98
C GLU A 29 -8.20 -9.19 9.35
N PRO A 30 -7.64 -8.54 10.38
CA PRO A 30 -7.94 -7.15 10.66
C PRO A 30 -7.57 -6.31 9.43
N LYS A 31 -8.56 -5.63 8.82
CA LYS A 31 -8.26 -4.54 7.90
C LYS A 31 -7.38 -3.55 8.67
N GLU A 32 -6.15 -3.35 8.21
CA GLU A 32 -5.21 -2.32 8.64
C GLU A 32 -5.91 -0.96 8.77
N ALA A 33 -6.47 -0.68 9.95
CA ALA A 33 -7.30 0.48 10.25
C ALA A 33 -6.52 1.57 11.01
N GLY A 34 -5.23 1.35 11.27
CA GLY A 34 -4.41 2.22 12.11
C GLY A 34 -3.89 3.49 11.43
N ASP A 35 -3.72 3.48 10.10
CA ASP A 35 -3.06 4.57 9.36
C ASP A 35 -4.05 5.63 8.81
N GLN A 36 -5.33 5.27 8.67
CA GLN A 36 -6.35 6.08 7.99
C GLN A 36 -6.78 7.31 8.80
N ALA A 37 -6.87 7.15 10.13
CA ALA A 37 -7.31 8.21 11.04
C ALA A 37 -6.22 9.27 11.28
N ALA A 38 -4.98 9.02 10.83
CA ALA A 38 -3.83 9.87 11.09
C ALA A 38 -3.40 10.74 9.90
N LEU A 39 -4.17 10.74 8.80
CA LEU A 39 -3.87 11.56 7.63
C LEU A 39 -4.15 13.05 7.87
N GLU A 40 -3.09 13.86 7.83
CA GLU A 40 -3.14 15.31 7.93
C GLU A 40 -3.11 15.95 6.55
N ARG A 41 -3.97 16.94 6.29
CA ARG A 41 -3.94 17.70 5.02
C ARG A 41 -2.71 18.60 5.02
N VAL A 42 -1.95 18.59 3.92
CA VAL A 42 -0.74 19.41 3.80
C VAL A 42 -0.83 20.31 2.57
N GLU A 43 -0.12 21.44 2.60
CA GLU A 43 -0.02 22.32 1.44
C GLU A 43 0.97 21.74 0.42
N LEU A 44 0.67 21.88 -0.88
CA LEU A 44 1.50 21.32 -1.95
C LEU A 44 2.95 21.83 -1.92
N GLU A 45 3.15 23.09 -1.51
CA GLU A 45 4.48 23.68 -1.41
C GLU A 45 5.37 23.02 -0.35
N ARG A 46 4.77 22.27 0.57
CA ARG A 46 5.48 21.53 1.62
C ARG A 46 5.78 20.09 1.24
N VAL A 47 5.54 19.70 -0.01
CA VAL A 47 5.70 18.33 -0.48
C VAL A 47 6.77 18.27 -1.56
N CYS A 48 7.65 17.28 -1.47
CA CYS A 48 8.42 16.89 -2.64
C CYS A 48 7.64 15.84 -3.42
N MET A 49 7.20 16.21 -4.62
CA MET A 49 6.37 15.39 -5.49
C MET A 49 7.14 14.24 -6.16
N VAL A 50 8.46 14.19 -5.99
CA VAL A 50 9.32 13.15 -6.59
C VAL A 50 9.49 11.95 -5.66
N ASN A 51 9.52 12.19 -4.35
CA ASN A 51 9.69 11.14 -3.34
C ASN A 51 8.47 11.03 -2.41
N ASP A 52 7.37 11.71 -2.75
CA ASP A 52 6.09 11.64 -2.05
C ASP A 52 6.21 11.86 -0.55
N THR A 53 6.94 12.92 -0.16
CA THR A 53 7.23 13.23 1.24
C THR A 53 6.86 14.67 1.59
N ALA A 54 6.20 14.86 2.75
CA ALA A 54 5.91 16.16 3.35
C ALA A 54 7.08 16.69 4.20
N PHE A 55 7.16 18.00 4.34
CA PHE A 55 8.21 18.70 5.05
C PHE A 55 7.67 19.91 5.82
N GLU A 56 8.39 20.34 6.86
CA GLU A 56 8.01 21.51 7.67
C GLU A 56 8.28 22.86 6.97
N ARG A 57 9.00 22.85 5.85
CA ARG A 57 9.38 24.05 5.08
C ARG A 57 8.89 23.95 3.64
N ASP A 58 8.88 25.09 2.97
CA ASP A 58 8.52 25.15 1.56
C ASP A 58 9.64 24.55 0.69
N GLN A 59 9.23 23.86 -0.36
CA GLN A 59 10.09 23.18 -1.32
C GLN A 59 10.32 24.05 -2.56
N ILE A 60 11.25 23.62 -3.43
CA ILE A 60 11.62 24.38 -4.62
C ILE A 60 10.45 24.36 -5.62
N PRO A 61 9.90 25.52 -6.03
CA PRO A 61 8.86 25.58 -7.04
C PRO A 61 9.45 25.35 -8.43
N VAL A 62 8.83 24.44 -9.19
CA VAL A 62 9.28 24.01 -10.52
C VAL A 62 8.16 24.22 -11.51
N LYS A 63 8.32 25.23 -12.37
CA LYS A 63 7.35 25.52 -13.44
C LYS A 63 7.56 24.57 -14.61
N VAL A 64 6.51 23.86 -15.00
CA VAL A 64 6.43 23.09 -16.23
C VAL A 64 5.19 23.56 -16.97
N ASN A 65 5.38 24.21 -18.12
CA ASN A 65 4.33 24.96 -18.81
C ASN A 65 3.68 26.00 -17.87
N ASN A 66 2.36 25.91 -17.65
CA ASN A 66 1.60 26.80 -16.77
C ASN A 66 1.31 26.18 -15.39
N THR A 67 1.96 25.06 -15.03
CA THR A 67 1.74 24.34 -13.79
C THR A 67 2.99 24.39 -12.91
N THR A 68 2.82 24.57 -11.60
CA THR A 68 3.90 24.58 -10.62
C THR A 68 3.91 23.29 -9.82
N TYR A 69 5.04 22.60 -9.80
CA TYR A 69 5.32 21.42 -8.97
C TYR A 69 6.38 21.75 -7.92
N TYR A 70 6.60 20.84 -6.97
CA TYR A 70 7.49 21.09 -5.84
C TYR A 70 8.46 19.94 -5.59
N GLY A 71 9.75 20.27 -5.43
CA GLY A 71 10.83 19.30 -5.22
C GLY A 71 11.80 19.72 -4.11
N CYS A 72 12.34 18.76 -3.35
CA CYS A 72 13.19 19.06 -2.18
C CYS A 72 14.66 19.36 -2.49
N CYS A 73 15.12 19.11 -3.71
CA CYS A 73 16.50 19.34 -4.12
C CYS A 73 16.61 19.51 -5.64
N GLN A 74 17.79 19.91 -6.12
CA GLN A 74 18.09 20.11 -7.54
C GLN A 74 17.80 18.87 -8.40
N MET A 75 18.11 17.67 -7.90
CA MET A 75 17.79 16.43 -8.62
C MET A 75 16.28 16.23 -8.78
N CYS A 76 15.48 16.59 -7.76
CA CYS A 76 14.02 16.51 -7.87
C CYS A 76 13.48 17.57 -8.83
N GLU A 77 14.07 18.77 -8.84
CA GLU A 77 13.74 19.81 -9.81
C GLU A 77 13.97 19.33 -11.25
N GLU A 78 15.13 18.74 -11.53
CA GLU A 78 15.46 18.21 -12.85
C GLU A 78 14.49 17.09 -13.27
N ARG A 79 14.16 16.18 -12.35
CA ARG A 79 13.17 15.13 -12.61
C ARG A 79 11.79 15.69 -12.91
N LEU A 80 11.31 16.68 -12.16
CA LEU A 80 10.01 17.30 -12.44
C LEU A 80 9.95 17.95 -13.83
N LYS A 81 11.07 18.52 -14.31
CA LYS A 81 11.16 19.11 -15.65
C LYS A 81 11.18 18.08 -16.77
N THR A 82 11.75 16.90 -16.53
CA THR A 82 12.12 15.94 -17.59
C THR A 82 11.30 14.67 -17.61
N ASP A 83 10.80 14.24 -16.46
CA ASP A 83 10.03 13.03 -16.26
C ASP A 83 8.56 13.40 -15.97
N GLN A 84 7.65 13.01 -16.86
CA GLN A 84 6.23 13.26 -16.65
C GLN A 84 5.64 12.34 -15.58
N ALA A 85 6.18 11.13 -15.40
CA ALA A 85 5.61 10.15 -14.49
C ALA A 85 5.68 10.63 -13.04
N VAL A 86 6.74 11.36 -12.65
CA VAL A 86 6.85 11.91 -11.28
C VAL A 86 5.83 13.00 -10.96
N ARG A 87 5.15 13.55 -11.98
CA ARG A 87 4.08 14.56 -11.82
C ARG A 87 2.69 13.95 -11.65
N LEU A 88 2.59 12.62 -11.77
CA LEU A 88 1.34 11.89 -11.68
C LEU A 88 1.31 11.00 -10.44
N ALA A 89 0.12 10.83 -9.86
CA ALA A 89 -0.16 9.86 -8.80
C ALA A 89 -1.46 9.12 -9.11
N VAL A 90 -1.77 8.09 -8.32
CA VAL A 90 -3.04 7.37 -8.37
C VAL A 90 -3.86 7.78 -7.15
N ASP A 91 -5.11 8.19 -7.37
CA ASP A 91 -6.07 8.39 -6.30
C ASP A 91 -6.37 7.03 -5.65
N PRO A 92 -6.09 6.84 -4.34
CA PRO A 92 -6.21 5.55 -3.70
C PRO A 92 -7.67 5.11 -3.48
N VAL A 93 -8.66 5.96 -3.79
CA VAL A 93 -10.09 5.66 -3.69
C VAL A 93 -10.69 5.33 -5.05
N THR A 94 -10.35 6.07 -6.10
CA THR A 94 -10.93 5.85 -7.44
C THR A 94 -10.07 4.95 -8.31
N GLY A 95 -8.75 4.91 -8.08
CA GLY A 95 -7.79 4.25 -8.96
C GLY A 95 -7.39 5.08 -10.19
N ASP A 96 -7.93 6.29 -10.33
CA ASP A 96 -7.63 7.16 -11.47
C ASP A 96 -6.31 7.92 -11.29
N TRP A 97 -5.70 8.29 -12.40
CA TRP A 97 -4.53 9.16 -12.41
C TRP A 97 -4.91 10.60 -12.05
N VAL A 98 -4.12 11.20 -11.17
CA VAL A 98 -4.22 12.62 -10.78
C VAL A 98 -2.89 13.34 -11.05
N ASP A 99 -2.98 14.58 -11.55
CA ASP A 99 -1.81 15.48 -11.60
C ASP A 99 -1.53 16.00 -10.18
N LYS A 100 -0.31 15.77 -9.69
CA LYS A 100 0.08 16.10 -8.31
C LYS A 100 -0.03 17.59 -7.99
N ALA A 101 0.08 18.49 -8.97
CA ALA A 101 -0.06 19.93 -8.73
C ALA A 101 -1.51 20.40 -8.58
N GLY A 102 -2.48 19.60 -9.00
CA GLY A 102 -3.92 19.85 -8.81
C GLY A 102 -4.58 19.00 -7.73
N ALA A 103 -3.82 18.09 -7.12
CA ALA A 103 -4.35 17.13 -6.16
C ALA A 103 -4.57 17.75 -4.77
N VAL A 104 -5.52 17.18 -4.03
CA VAL A 104 -5.55 17.27 -2.57
C VAL A 104 -4.49 16.32 -2.03
N VAL A 105 -3.62 16.79 -1.14
CA VAL A 105 -2.52 15.98 -0.59
C VAL A 105 -2.68 15.81 0.92
N ALA A 106 -2.47 14.59 1.41
CA ALA A 106 -2.47 14.29 2.84
C ALA A 106 -1.25 13.47 3.23
N ALA A 107 -0.62 13.85 4.34
CA ALA A 107 0.55 13.19 4.90
C ALA A 107 0.15 12.16 5.97
N ARG A 108 0.85 11.04 5.98
CA ARG A 108 0.85 10.05 7.06
C ARG A 108 1.77 10.50 8.20
N PRO A 109 1.70 9.84 9.38
CA PRO A 109 2.62 10.08 10.49
C PRO A 109 4.11 9.96 10.10
N ASP A 110 4.44 9.11 9.14
CA ASP A 110 5.80 8.92 8.62
C ASP A 110 6.24 9.95 7.57
N GLN A 111 5.43 10.98 7.36
CA GLN A 111 5.60 12.04 6.36
C GLN A 111 5.43 11.60 4.90
N SER A 112 5.16 10.31 4.61
CA SER A 112 4.77 9.93 3.25
C SER A 112 3.41 10.54 2.91
N VAL A 113 3.20 10.92 1.65
CA VAL A 113 1.94 11.54 1.22
C VAL A 113 1.12 10.65 0.30
N LEU A 114 -0.18 10.87 0.33
CA LEU A 114 -1.15 10.39 -0.64
C LEU A 114 -1.73 11.57 -1.42
N TYR A 115 -2.08 11.32 -2.68
CA TYR A 115 -2.70 12.29 -3.56
C TYR A 115 -4.13 11.86 -3.87
N PHE A 116 -5.05 12.82 -3.81
CA PHE A 116 -6.47 12.62 -4.02
C PHE A 116 -6.95 13.57 -5.11
N SER A 117 -7.86 13.11 -5.96
CA SER A 117 -8.50 13.90 -7.00
C SER A 117 -9.38 15.02 -6.43
N SER A 118 -9.85 14.86 -5.19
CA SER A 118 -10.74 15.79 -4.51
C SER A 118 -10.73 15.62 -2.98
N GLU A 119 -11.34 16.57 -2.28
CA GLU A 119 -11.64 16.45 -0.84
C GLU A 119 -12.57 15.27 -0.56
N GLU A 120 -13.52 15.01 -1.46
CA GLU A 120 -14.46 13.89 -1.32
C GLU A 120 -13.72 12.54 -1.27
N THR A 121 -12.75 12.33 -2.16
CA THR A 121 -11.94 11.11 -2.16
C THR A 121 -11.04 11.00 -0.92
N LEU A 122 -10.51 12.10 -0.40
CA LEU A 122 -9.79 12.08 0.89
C LEU A 122 -10.72 11.68 2.05
N GLU A 123 -11.94 12.21 2.10
CA GLU A 123 -12.91 11.86 3.15
C GLU A 123 -13.36 10.41 3.08
N ARG A 124 -13.59 9.88 1.87
CA ARG A 124 -13.91 8.47 1.64
C ARG A 124 -12.76 7.56 2.09
N TYR A 125 -11.52 7.93 1.78
CA TYR A 125 -10.34 7.20 2.27
C TYR A 125 -10.26 7.16 3.79
N ARG A 126 -10.53 8.28 4.47
CA ARG A 126 -10.59 8.35 5.95
C ARG A 126 -11.68 7.47 6.55
N LYS A 127 -12.73 7.14 5.79
CA LYS A 127 -13.80 6.19 6.16
C LYS A 127 -13.46 4.73 5.80
N GLY A 128 -12.28 4.49 5.23
CA GLY A 128 -11.76 3.17 4.89
C GLY A 128 -12.11 2.66 3.49
N GLU A 129 -12.67 3.51 2.63
CA GLU A 129 -12.84 3.21 1.22
C GLU A 129 -11.49 3.31 0.49
N ARG A 130 -11.18 2.29 -0.31
CA ARG A 130 -9.97 2.25 -1.14
C ARG A 130 -10.31 1.53 -2.44
N HIS A 131 -9.62 1.88 -3.51
CA HIS A 131 -9.55 1.03 -4.68
C HIS A 131 -8.72 -0.20 -4.30
N ASP A 132 -9.41 -1.27 -3.93
CA ASP A 132 -8.87 -2.61 -3.83
C ASP A 132 -8.62 -3.10 -5.26
N GLY A 133 -7.48 -2.69 -5.83
CA GLY A 133 -7.03 -3.11 -7.15
C GLY A 133 -7.06 -4.64 -7.27
N GLY A 134 -8.19 -5.15 -7.75
CA GLY A 134 -8.39 -6.52 -8.13
C GLY A 134 -7.80 -6.71 -9.52
N GLU A 135 -6.82 -7.62 -9.56
CA GLU A 135 -6.09 -8.17 -10.72
C GLU A 135 -4.87 -7.40 -11.26
#